data_AF-A0A7U9X3Z4-F1
#
_entry.id   AF-A0A7U9X3Z4-F1
#
_cell.length_a   1.000
_cell.length_b   1.000
_cell.length_c   1.000
_cell.angle_alpha   90.00
_cell.angle_beta   90.00
_cell.angle_gamma   90.00
#
_symmetry.space_group_name_H-M   'P 1'
#
loop_
_entity.id
_entity.type
_entity.pdbx_description
1 polymer ?
#
loop_
_entity_poly.entity_id
_entity_poly.type
_entity_poly.pdbx_seq_one_letter_code
_entity_poly.pdbx_strand_id
1 'polypeptide(L)'
;MLVWFWLGLIILFLVIEAVTVGLATIWFAAGALAALLVSLCGVGILGQMVVFFLVSMALLFFTRPVAVKYFDPHKIRTNYEDAVDKTVKITERVDNIGGTGAALLNGQEWTARMQNPDETLNEGDLARVVAVEGVKLILAAIQEEWDRK
;
A
#
# COMPACT_ATOMS: atom_id res chain seq x y z
N MET A 1 5.09 -11.22 -41.98
CA MET A 1 6.30 -10.66 -41.35
C MET A 1 6.00 -9.79 -40.13
N LEU A 2 5.01 -8.89 -40.17
CA LEU A 2 4.72 -7.96 -39.05
C LEU A 2 4.24 -8.63 -37.75
N VAL A 3 3.63 -9.82 -37.82
CA VAL A 3 3.22 -10.59 -36.63
C VAL A 3 4.40 -10.90 -35.70
N TRP A 4 5.55 -11.30 -36.27
CA TRP A 4 6.77 -11.61 -35.52
C TRP A 4 7.36 -10.38 -34.83
N PHE A 5 7.22 -9.21 -35.45
CA PHE A 5 7.64 -7.94 -34.87
C PHE A 5 6.82 -7.62 -33.60
N TRP A 6 5.49 -7.71 -33.67
CA TRP A 6 4.62 -7.47 -32.51
C TRP A 6 4.83 -8.51 -31.41
N LEU A 7 5.03 -9.78 -31.78
CA LEU A 7 5.31 -10.85 -30.82
C LEU A 7 6.64 -10.59 -30.10
N GLY A 8 7.69 -10.17 -30.82
CA GLY A 8 8.96 -9.76 -30.23
C GLY A 8 8.81 -8.57 -29.27
N LEU A 9 7.99 -7.57 -29.61
CA LEU A 9 7.70 -6.44 -28.73
C LEU A 9 6.99 -6.85 -27.43
N ILE A 10 6.01 -7.77 -27.51
CA ILE A 10 5.33 -8.28 -26.31
C ILE A 10 6.35 -8.92 -25.37
N ILE A 11 7.21 -9.81 -25.88
CA ILE A 11 8.25 -10.46 -25.07
C ILE A 11 9.19 -9.42 -24.47
N LEU A 12 9.65 -8.45 -25.27
CA LEU A 12 10.55 -7.39 -24.82
C LEU A 12 9.94 -6.60 -23.65
N PHE A 13 8.68 -6.17 -23.77
CA PHE A 13 8.00 -5.41 -22.72
C PHE A 13 7.76 -6.23 -21.46
N LEU A 14 7.47 -7.53 -21.58
CA LEU A 14 7.33 -8.42 -20.43
C LEU A 14 8.66 -8.62 -19.70
N VAL A 15 9.77 -8.76 -20.44
CA VAL A 15 11.12 -8.87 -19.85
C VAL A 15 11.51 -7.58 -19.12
N ILE A 16 11.27 -6.42 -19.74
CA ILE A 16 11.54 -5.12 -19.10
C ILE A 16 10.69 -4.97 -17.84
N GLU A 17 9.42 -5.36 -17.88
CA GLU A 17 8.54 -5.28 -16.70
C GLU A 17 9.07 -6.18 -15.58
N ALA A 18 9.47 -7.42 -15.90
CA ALA A 18 9.98 -8.36 -14.92
C ALA A 18 11.26 -7.86 -14.23
N VAL A 19 12.10 -7.11 -14.95
CA VAL A 19 13.34 -6.53 -14.39
C VAL A 19 13.08 -5.24 -13.61
N THR A 20 12.17 -4.39 -14.09
CA THR A 20 11.95 -3.05 -13.51
C THR A 20 10.90 -3.02 -12.42
N VAL A 21 9.96 -3.98 -12.43
CA VAL A 21 8.77 -4.02 -11.55
C VAL A 21 8.05 -2.65 -11.53
N GLY A 22 8.11 -1.93 -12.65
CA GLY A 22 7.77 -0.51 -12.75
C GLY A 22 6.30 -0.22 -12.98
N LEU A 23 5.49 -1.26 -13.21
CA LEU A 23 4.10 -1.17 -13.58
C LEU A 23 3.86 -0.20 -14.76
N ALA A 24 4.68 -0.29 -15.80
CA ALA A 24 4.54 0.59 -16.96
C ALA A 24 4.63 -0.19 -18.28
N THR A 25 5.54 -1.16 -18.40
CA THR A 25 5.77 -1.85 -19.67
C THR A 25 4.75 -2.94 -19.95
N ILE A 26 4.08 -3.50 -18.94
CA ILE A 26 2.97 -4.46 -19.17
C ILE A 26 1.78 -3.83 -19.93
N TRP A 27 1.56 -2.51 -19.81
CA TRP A 27 0.55 -1.79 -20.58
C TRP A 27 0.89 -1.72 -22.07
N PHE A 28 2.17 -1.48 -22.37
CA PHE A 28 2.68 -1.53 -23.74
C PHE A 28 2.69 -2.97 -24.29
N ALA A 29 2.90 -3.98 -23.46
CA ALA A 29 2.74 -5.38 -23.86
C ALA A 29 1.29 -5.70 -24.28
N ALA A 30 0.30 -5.21 -23.50
CA ALA A 30 -1.11 -5.37 -23.84
C ALA A 30 -1.49 -4.60 -25.13
N GLY A 31 -0.97 -3.38 -25.32
CA GLY A 31 -1.14 -2.66 -26.58
C GLY A 31 -0.50 -3.36 -27.78
N ALA A 32 0.68 -3.97 -27.60
CA ALA A 32 1.36 -4.74 -28.65
C ALA A 32 0.56 -6.01 -29.01
N LEU A 33 -0.08 -6.64 -28.02
CA LEU A 33 -1.01 -7.74 -28.25
C LEU A 33 -2.23 -7.31 -29.06
N ALA A 34 -2.83 -6.16 -28.76
CA ALA A 34 -3.94 -5.63 -29.56
C ALA A 34 -3.53 -5.34 -31.01
N ALA A 35 -2.35 -4.74 -31.22
CA ALA A 35 -1.80 -4.50 -32.55
C ALA A 35 -1.49 -5.81 -33.31
N LEU A 36 -1.03 -6.85 -32.60
CA LEU A 36 -0.85 -8.19 -33.16
C LEU A 36 -2.18 -8.75 -33.66
N LEU A 37 -3.24 -8.71 -32.85
CA LEU A 37 -4.57 -9.19 -33.25
C LEU A 37 -5.10 -8.44 -34.49
N VAL A 38 -4.94 -7.12 -34.51
CA VAL A 38 -5.34 -6.29 -35.64
C VAL A 38 -4.50 -6.58 -36.89
N SER A 39 -3.22 -6.94 -36.72
CA SER A 39 -2.36 -7.40 -37.83
C SER A 39 -2.85 -8.70 -38.45
N LEU A 40 -3.44 -9.61 -37.65
CA LEU A 40 -4.05 -10.85 -38.14
C LEU A 40 -5.33 -10.58 -38.96
N CYS A 41 -6.01 -9.48 -38.68
CA CYS A 41 -7.16 -9.01 -39.48
C CYS A 41 -6.75 -8.33 -40.81
N GLY A 42 -5.45 -8.26 -41.13
CA GLY A 42 -4.96 -7.68 -42.38
C GLY A 42 -4.91 -6.15 -42.41
N VAL A 43 -5.06 -5.49 -41.27
CA VAL A 43 -4.94 -4.02 -41.18
C VAL A 43 -3.49 -3.60 -41.43
N GLY A 44 -3.31 -2.52 -42.19
CA GLY A 44 -1.98 -1.99 -42.54
C GLY A 44 -1.18 -1.50 -41.32
N ILE A 45 0.13 -1.32 -41.51
CA ILE A 45 1.08 -0.94 -40.44
C ILE A 45 0.66 0.33 -39.68
N LEU A 46 0.11 1.33 -40.39
CA LEU A 46 -0.37 2.57 -39.76
C LEU A 46 -1.53 2.30 -38.80
N GLY A 47 -2.49 1.46 -39.19
CA GLY A 47 -3.60 1.08 -38.31
C GLY A 47 -3.14 0.28 -37.10
N GLN A 48 -2.16 -0.61 -37.28
CA GLN A 48 -1.56 -1.37 -36.17
C GLN A 48 -0.87 -0.43 -35.16
N MET A 49 -0.10 0.56 -35.64
CA MET A 49 0.55 1.55 -34.78
C MET A 49 -0.47 2.40 -34.03
N VAL A 50 -1.53 2.86 -34.69
CA VAL A 50 -2.60 3.63 -34.05
C VAL A 50 -3.26 2.82 -32.94
N VAL A 51 -3.59 1.55 -33.21
CA VAL A 51 -4.17 0.66 -32.20
C VAL A 51 -3.22 0.44 -31.03
N PHE A 52 -1.93 0.19 -31.30
CA PHE A 52 -0.92 0.05 -30.25
C PHE A 52 -0.90 1.25 -29.30
N PHE A 53 -0.80 2.46 -29.85
CA PHE A 53 -0.74 3.68 -29.03
C PHE A 53 -2.05 3.93 -28.29
N LEU A 54 -3.20 3.81 -28.96
CA LEU A 54 -4.49 4.06 -28.34
C LEU A 54 -4.75 3.09 -27.18
N VAL A 55 -4.51 1.80 -27.37
CA VAL A 55 -4.73 0.77 -26.34
C VAL A 55 -3.75 0.94 -25.19
N SER A 56 -2.46 1.13 -25.47
CA SER A 56 -1.45 1.32 -24.42
C SER A 56 -1.75 2.56 -23.57
N MET A 57 -2.06 3.68 -24.22
CA MET A 57 -2.31 4.94 -23.55
C MET A 57 -3.61 4.91 -22.75
N ALA A 58 -4.68 4.31 -23.30
CA ALA A 58 -5.93 4.12 -22.59
C ALA A 58 -5.72 3.25 -21.34
N LEU A 59 -5.08 2.08 -21.48
CA LEU A 59 -4.78 1.24 -20.34
C LEU A 59 -3.95 2.02 -19.31
N LEU A 60 -2.91 2.73 -19.72
CA LEU A 60 -2.02 3.44 -18.79
C LEU A 60 -2.78 4.51 -18.02
N PHE A 61 -3.55 5.37 -18.68
CA PHE A 61 -4.30 6.41 -17.98
C PHE A 61 -5.38 5.86 -17.03
N PHE A 62 -6.13 4.85 -17.45
CA PHE A 62 -7.24 4.34 -16.64
C PHE A 62 -6.78 3.39 -15.53
N THR A 63 -5.80 2.53 -15.81
CA THR A 63 -5.45 1.44 -14.89
C THR A 63 -4.18 1.71 -14.09
N ARG A 64 -3.28 2.62 -14.50
CA ARG A 64 -2.14 3.05 -13.64
C ARG A 64 -2.57 3.61 -12.28
N PRO A 65 -3.53 4.56 -12.16
CA PRO A 65 -3.92 5.08 -10.84
C PRO A 65 -4.50 3.99 -9.93
N VAL A 66 -5.18 2.99 -10.52
CA VAL A 66 -5.71 1.83 -9.80
C VAL A 66 -4.58 0.89 -9.41
N ALA A 67 -3.73 0.50 -10.36
CA ALA A 67 -2.62 -0.43 -10.13
C ALA A 67 -1.66 0.10 -9.07
N VAL A 68 -1.27 1.38 -9.14
CA VAL A 68 -0.41 2.00 -8.11
C VAL A 68 -1.07 1.96 -6.73
N LYS A 69 -2.40 2.18 -6.63
CA LYS A 69 -3.12 2.09 -5.34
C LYS A 69 -3.15 0.67 -4.75
N TYR A 70 -3.18 -0.36 -5.60
CA TYR A 70 -3.25 -1.76 -5.16
C TYR A 70 -1.87 -2.41 -4.97
N PHE A 71 -0.88 -2.00 -5.76
CA PHE A 71 0.47 -2.55 -5.77
C PHE A 71 1.49 -1.68 -5.05
N ASP A 72 1.04 -0.68 -4.27
CA ASP A 72 1.96 0.14 -3.47
C ASP A 72 2.69 -0.75 -2.44
N PRO A 73 3.98 -1.07 -2.65
CA PRO A 73 4.73 -1.93 -1.75
C PRO A 73 5.01 -1.22 -0.42
N HIS A 74 4.80 0.11 -0.37
CA HIS A 74 4.93 0.92 0.84
C HIS A 74 3.67 0.95 1.69
N LYS A 75 2.60 0.27 1.26
CA LYS A 75 1.57 -0.16 2.21
C LYS A 75 2.15 -1.33 2.99
N ILE A 76 3.07 -1.03 3.91
CA ILE A 76 3.60 -1.93 4.94
C ILE A 76 2.43 -2.30 5.86
N ARG A 77 1.59 -3.19 5.36
CA ARG A 77 0.87 -4.19 6.15
C ARG A 77 1.90 -5.31 6.24
N THR A 78 2.50 -5.61 7.39
CA THR A 78 2.05 -6.77 8.19
C THR A 78 2.85 -6.90 9.50
N ASN A 79 2.63 -5.99 10.45
CA ASN A 79 2.62 -6.30 11.90
C ASN A 79 1.93 -5.20 12.72
N TYR A 80 1.77 -4.01 12.13
CA TYR A 80 1.25 -2.82 12.82
C TYR A 80 -0.27 -2.71 12.84
N GLU A 81 -0.98 -3.15 11.81
CA GLU A 81 -2.46 -3.08 11.78
C GLU A 81 -3.11 -4.00 12.80
N ASP A 82 -2.45 -5.10 13.17
CA ASP A 82 -2.91 -5.98 14.25
C ASP A 82 -2.78 -5.33 15.63
N ALA A 83 -1.96 -4.29 15.78
CA ALA A 83 -1.80 -3.56 17.03
C ALA A 83 -2.88 -2.47 17.19
N VAL A 84 -3.27 -1.84 16.08
CA VAL A 84 -4.29 -0.78 16.06
C VAL A 84 -5.64 -1.35 16.52
N ASP A 85 -6.39 -0.55 17.27
CA ASP A 85 -7.64 -0.90 17.95
C ASP A 85 -7.52 -1.96 19.07
N LYS A 86 -6.33 -2.51 19.35
CA LYS A 86 -6.13 -3.33 20.55
C LYS A 86 -6.03 -2.47 21.80
N THR A 87 -6.57 -3.00 22.89
CA THR A 87 -6.36 -2.47 24.23
C THR A 87 -5.03 -2.99 24.76
N VAL A 88 -4.18 -2.09 25.22
CA VAL A 88 -2.88 -2.39 25.84
C VAL A 88 -2.87 -1.94 27.29
N LYS A 89 -2.06 -2.61 28.11
CA LYS A 89 -1.84 -2.23 29.50
C LYS A 89 -0.58 -1.40 29.62
N ILE A 90 -0.67 -0.27 30.30
CA ILE A 90 0.47 0.60 30.57
C ILE A 90 1.38 -0.06 31.62
N THR A 91 2.66 -0.19 31.30
CA THR A 91 3.71 -0.73 32.20
C THR A 91 4.60 0.36 32.76
N GLU A 92 4.66 1.53 32.12
CA GLU A 92 5.35 2.71 32.63
C GLU A 92 4.50 3.95 32.31
N ARG A 93 4.37 4.87 33.27
CA ARG A 93 3.60 6.12 33.12
C ARG A 93 3.91 6.81 31.78
N VAL A 94 2.87 7.00 30.97
CA VAL A 94 2.96 7.64 29.66
C VAL A 94 2.79 9.14 29.83
N ASP A 95 3.87 9.87 29.58
CA ASP A 95 3.91 11.32 29.66
C ASP A 95 4.73 11.85 28.48
N ASN A 96 4.06 12.52 27.54
CA ASN A 96 4.72 13.05 26.35
C ASN A 96 5.71 14.18 26.68
N ILE A 97 5.42 14.98 27.72
CA ILE A 97 6.28 16.09 28.16
C ILE A 97 7.49 15.53 28.92
N GLY A 98 7.25 14.55 29.78
CA GLY A 98 8.28 13.84 30.54
C GLY A 98 9.14 12.89 29.69
N GLY A 99 8.69 12.53 28.48
CA GLY A 99 9.39 11.62 27.59
C GLY A 99 9.38 10.15 28.04
N THR A 100 8.51 9.78 28.97
CA THR A 100 8.38 8.42 29.52
C THR A 100 7.17 7.71 28.94
N GLY A 101 7.17 6.38 28.98
CA GLY A 101 5.98 5.61 28.63
C GLY A 101 6.30 4.28 27.97
N ALA A 102 5.69 3.24 28.52
CA ALA A 102 5.75 1.89 27.99
C ALA A 102 4.40 1.18 28.16
N ALA A 103 4.08 0.31 27.22
CA ALA A 103 2.87 -0.50 27.24
C ALA A 103 3.15 -1.92 26.78
N LEU A 104 2.39 -2.87 27.33
CA LEU A 104 2.48 -4.28 26.98
C LEU A 104 1.46 -4.62 25.88
N LEU A 105 1.96 -5.08 24.74
CA LEU A 105 1.18 -5.57 23.61
C LEU A 105 1.63 -6.99 23.26
N ASN A 106 0.71 -7.96 23.30
CA ASN A 106 0.98 -9.38 23.03
C ASN A 106 2.15 -9.97 23.85
N GLY A 107 2.35 -9.49 25.09
CA GLY A 107 3.43 -9.95 25.98
C GLY A 107 4.80 -9.33 25.69
N GLN A 108 4.90 -8.40 24.74
CA GLN A 108 6.11 -7.61 24.49
C GLN A 108 5.91 -6.17 24.97
N GLU A 109 6.95 -5.57 25.55
CA GLU A 109 6.95 -4.17 25.95
C GLU A 109 7.30 -3.27 24.76
N TRP A 110 6.53 -2.20 24.61
CA TRP A 110 6.67 -1.20 23.55
C TRP A 110 6.71 0.20 24.15
N THR A 111 7.47 1.11 23.53
CA THR A 111 7.41 2.52 23.91
C THR A 111 6.02 3.07 23.61
N ALA A 112 5.44 3.80 24.55
CA ALA A 112 4.09 4.35 24.44
C ALA A 112 4.13 5.88 24.46
N ARG A 113 3.24 6.50 23.68
CA ARG A 113 2.99 7.94 23.66
C ARG A 113 1.50 8.22 23.54
N MET A 114 1.04 9.28 24.17
CA MET A 114 -0.35 9.70 24.04
C MET A 114 -0.57 10.41 22.71
N GLN A 115 -1.72 10.19 22.10
CA GLN A 115 -2.18 10.92 20.92
C GLN A 115 -2.37 12.40 21.26
N ASN A 116 -2.95 12.67 22.43
CA ASN A 116 -3.13 14.02 22.96
C ASN A 116 -1.98 14.34 23.94
N PRO A 117 -1.13 15.34 23.67
CA PRO A 117 0.02 15.67 24.53
C PRO A 117 -0.34 16.09 25.95
N ASP A 118 -1.57 16.60 26.15
CA ASP A 118 -2.06 17.07 27.45
C ASP A 118 -2.59 15.92 28.33
N GLU A 119 -2.74 14.72 27.77
CA GLU A 119 -3.19 13.54 28.49
C GLU A 119 -1.99 12.70 28.96
N THR A 120 -2.14 12.08 30.13
CA THR A 120 -1.17 11.15 30.68
C THR A 120 -1.88 9.93 31.23
N LEU A 121 -1.25 8.76 31.12
CA LEU A 121 -1.75 7.52 31.69
C LEU A 121 -0.76 6.97 32.72
N ASN A 122 -1.28 6.43 33.81
CA ASN A 122 -0.47 5.85 34.86
C ASN A 122 -0.18 4.37 34.58
N GLU A 123 0.83 3.84 35.26
CA GLU A 123 1.10 2.40 35.25
C GLU A 123 -0.13 1.63 35.73
N GLY A 124 -0.52 0.60 34.98
CA GLY A 124 -1.69 -0.22 35.26
C GLY A 124 -2.93 0.15 34.44
N ASP A 125 -2.99 1.37 33.88
CA ASP A 125 -4.12 1.83 33.07
C ASP A 125 -4.25 1.05 31.75
N LEU A 126 -5.44 1.09 31.17
CA LEU A 126 -5.73 0.54 29.85
C LEU A 126 -5.88 1.66 28.82
N ALA A 127 -5.31 1.46 27.64
CA ALA A 127 -5.39 2.42 26.55
C ALA A 127 -5.65 1.70 25.22
N ARG A 128 -6.25 2.41 24.26
CA ARG A 128 -6.42 1.90 22.90
C ARG A 128 -5.27 2.38 22.03
N VAL A 129 -4.68 1.47 21.26
CA VAL A 129 -3.70 1.83 20.23
C VAL A 129 -4.42 2.45 19.04
N VAL A 130 -4.16 3.71 18.75
CA VAL A 130 -4.75 4.43 17.60
C VAL A 130 -3.84 4.42 16.38
N ALA A 131 -2.53 4.32 16.59
CA ALA A 131 -1.54 4.24 15.54
C ALA A 131 -0.24 3.63 16.07
N VAL A 132 0.66 3.25 15.15
CA VAL A 132 2.03 2.87 15.51
C VAL A 132 3.01 3.66 14.66
N GLU A 133 3.93 4.34 15.32
CA GLU A 133 4.96 5.18 14.70
C GLU A 133 6.35 4.62 14.98
N GLY A 134 6.88 3.84 14.03
CA GLY A 134 8.15 3.14 14.19
C GLY A 134 8.10 2.06 15.28
N VAL A 135 8.70 2.34 16.44
CA VAL A 135 8.68 1.45 17.62
C VAL A 135 7.78 1.97 18.74
N LYS A 136 7.00 3.02 18.47
CA LYS A 136 6.14 3.69 19.45
C LYS A 136 4.67 3.39 19.18
N LEU A 137 3.95 2.93 20.19
CA LEU A 137 2.49 2.88 20.18
C LEU A 137 1.93 4.27 20.49
N ILE A 138 1.02 4.74 19.65
CA ILE A 138 0.26 5.97 19.88
C ILE A 138 -1.06 5.55 20.51
N LEU A 139 -1.35 6.10 21.70
CA LEU A 139 -2.43 5.66 22.56
C LEU A 139 -3.49 6.75 22.72
N ALA A 140 -4.75 6.34 22.77
CA ALA A 140 -5.85 7.16 23.25
C ALA A 140 -6.36 6.60 24.58
N ALA A 141 -6.65 7.48 25.53
CA ALA A 141 -7.27 7.09 26.78
C ALA A 141 -8.63 6.45 26.48
N ILE A 142 -8.89 5.29 27.10
CA ILE A 142 -10.22 4.71 27.07
C ILE A 142 -11.02 5.46 28.14
N GLN A 143 -11.89 6.38 27.72
CA GLN A 143 -12.93 6.87 28.61
C GLN A 143 -13.81 5.68 28.96
N GLU A 144 -13.78 5.24 30.23
CA GLU A 144 -14.83 4.38 30.75
C GLU A 144 -16.15 5.13 30.60
N GLU A 145 -16.91 4.83 29.55
CA GLU A 145 -18.35 5.10 29.51
C GLU A 145 -19.00 4.23 30.59
N TRP A 146 -18.92 4.73 31.82
CA TRP A 146 -19.77 4.28 32.91
C TRP A 146 -21.18 4.80 32.66
N ASP A 147 -21.91 4.19 31.73
CA ASP A 147 -23.36 4.37 31.64
C ASP A 147 -24.08 3.03 31.47
N ARG A 148 -24.49 2.50 32.62
CA ARG A 148 -25.83 1.98 32.90
C ARG A 148 -26.57 1.34 31.72
N LYS A 149 -26.77 0.02 31.82
CA LYS A 149 -28.06 -0.57 32.23
C LYS A 149 -27.95 -2.07 32.50
#